data_AF-A0A3Q3JVK3-F1
#
_entry.id   AF-A0A3Q3JVK3-F1
#
_cell.length_a   1.000
_cell.length_b   1.000
_cell.length_c   1.000
_cell.angle_alpha   90.00
_cell.angle_beta   90.00
_cell.angle_gamma   90.00
#
_symmetry.space_group_name_H-M   'P 1'
#
loop_
_entity.id
_entity.type
_entity.pdbx_description
1 polymer ?
#
loop_
_entity_poly.entity_id
_entity_poly.type
_entity_poly.pdbx_seq_one_letter_code
_entity_poly.pdbx_strand_id
1 'polypeptide(L)'
;MYSPLQIDPQVFSDTVTERGTRKLARELRKNPKQAAGDLKKPLDTTGIKVYISTVKCSLHKSGLLGRKARRKPLLTSRHKAARLEYAKEQDYVSFWQSLIYKECY
;
A
#
# COMPACT_ATOMS: atom_id res chain seq x y z
N MET A 1 -11.09 -41.04 36.57
CA MET A 1 -9.86 -40.29 36.29
C MET A 1 -9.98 -39.69 34.89
N TYR A 2 -10.33 -38.41 34.77
CA TYR A 2 -10.28 -37.72 33.48
C TYR A 2 -8.92 -37.05 33.37
N SER A 3 -8.12 -37.51 32.41
CA SER A 3 -6.86 -36.87 32.01
C SER A 3 -7.21 -35.54 31.32
N PRO A 4 -6.81 -34.38 31.86
CA PRO A 4 -7.05 -33.11 31.21
C PRO A 4 -6.26 -33.07 29.90
N LEU A 5 -6.98 -33.02 28.78
CA LEU A 5 -6.43 -32.75 27.46
C LEU A 5 -5.53 -31.52 27.54
N GLN A 6 -4.26 -31.67 27.14
CA GLN A 6 -3.33 -30.58 26.90
C GLN A 6 -3.92 -29.69 25.80
N ILE A 7 -4.73 -28.71 26.18
CA ILE A 7 -5.07 -27.59 25.34
C ILE A 7 -3.84 -26.68 25.44
N ASP A 8 -2.89 -26.83 24.52
CA ASP A 8 -1.89 -25.78 24.29
C ASP A 8 -2.67 -24.54 23.84
N PRO A 9 -2.79 -23.47 24.65
CA PRO A 9 -3.45 -22.28 24.16
C PRO A 9 -2.50 -21.69 23.13
N GLN A 10 -2.85 -21.84 21.86
CA GLN A 10 -2.26 -21.02 20.81
C GLN A 10 -2.71 -19.58 21.08
N VAL A 11 -2.04 -18.90 22.01
CA VAL A 11 -2.37 -17.53 22.41
C VAL A 11 -2.08 -16.64 21.21
N PHE A 12 -3.14 -16.27 20.49
CA PHE A 12 -3.05 -15.25 19.48
C PHE A 12 -2.80 -13.90 20.16
N SER A 13 -1.84 -13.12 19.66
CA SER A 13 -1.63 -11.78 20.19
C SER A 13 -2.62 -10.80 19.56
N ASP A 14 -3.29 -10.03 20.42
CA ASP A 14 -4.22 -8.99 20.00
C ASP A 14 -3.50 -7.74 19.47
N THR A 15 -2.19 -7.63 19.71
CA THR A 15 -1.36 -6.51 19.26
C THR A 15 -0.06 -6.97 18.63
N VAL A 16 0.38 -6.24 17.59
CA VAL A 16 1.69 -6.44 16.95
C VAL A 16 2.68 -5.49 17.59
N THR A 17 3.86 -5.99 17.95
CA THR A 17 4.96 -5.16 18.49
C THR A 17 5.35 -4.07 17.50
N GLU A 18 5.83 -2.92 18.00
CA GLU A 18 6.20 -1.80 17.13
C GLU A 18 7.30 -2.16 16.11
N ARG A 19 8.24 -3.03 16.49
CA ARG A 19 9.22 -3.58 15.55
C ARG A 19 8.54 -4.41 14.44
N GLY A 20 7.54 -5.22 14.80
CA GLY A 20 6.73 -5.98 13.86
C GLY A 20 5.95 -5.09 12.91
N THR A 21 5.33 -4.01 13.41
CA THR A 21 4.58 -3.05 12.58
C THR A 21 5.48 -2.37 11.55
N ARG A 22 6.67 -1.90 11.95
CA ARG A 22 7.67 -1.31 11.04
C ARG A 22 8.15 -2.32 9.99
N LYS A 23 8.39 -3.57 10.38
CA LYS A 23 8.78 -4.65 9.46
C LYS A 23 7.69 -4.90 8.42
N LEU A 24 6.44 -5.04 8.85
CA LEU A 24 5.27 -5.20 7.97
C LEU A 24 5.14 -4.04 6.99
N ALA A 25 5.24 -2.80 7.47
CA ALA A 25 5.17 -1.60 6.63
C ALA A 25 6.30 -1.58 5.58
N ARG A 26 7.52 -1.98 5.96
CA ARG A 26 8.65 -2.04 5.04
C ARG A 26 8.45 -3.10 3.95
N GLU A 27 7.98 -4.30 4.30
CA GLU A 27 7.72 -5.35 3.32
C GLU A 27 6.58 -4.96 2.36
N LEU A 28 5.51 -4.33 2.87
CA LEU A 28 4.43 -3.85 2.01
C LEU A 28 4.89 -2.71 1.07
N ARG A 29 5.82 -1.85 1.50
CA ARG A 29 6.40 -0.82 0.61
C ARG A 29 7.21 -1.42 -0.54
N LYS A 30 7.89 -2.55 -0.33
CA LYS A 30 8.58 -3.27 -1.41
C LYS A 30 7.57 -3.88 -2.38
N ASN A 31 6.55 -4.56 -1.84
CA ASN A 31 5.55 -5.28 -2.60
C ASN A 31 4.12 -4.85 -2.19
N PRO A 32 3.59 -3.75 -2.76
CA PRO A 32 2.32 -3.17 -2.31
C PRO A 32 1.08 -4.02 -2.65
N LYS A 33 1.22 -5.06 -3.48
CA LYS A 33 0.14 -5.98 -3.86
C LYS A 33 0.02 -7.20 -2.94
N GLN A 34 0.91 -7.33 -1.96
CA GLN A 34 0.96 -8.49 -1.09
C GLN A 34 -0.29 -8.56 -0.18
N ALA A 35 -0.84 -9.76 0.01
CA ALA A 35 -1.99 -9.95 0.88
C ALA A 35 -1.59 -9.94 2.36
N ALA A 36 -2.51 -9.52 3.24
CA ALA A 36 -2.28 -9.53 4.69
C ALA A 36 -2.00 -10.94 5.24
N GLY A 37 -2.55 -11.99 4.61
CA GLY A 37 -2.24 -13.38 4.95
C GLY A 37 -0.78 -13.75 4.66
N ASP A 38 -0.21 -13.24 3.58
CA ASP A 38 1.20 -13.47 3.25
C ASP A 38 2.13 -12.70 4.20
N LEU A 39 1.69 -11.52 4.65
CA LEU A 39 2.41 -10.74 5.65
C LEU A 39 2.38 -11.36 7.06
N LYS A 40 1.39 -12.21 7.35
CA LYS A 40 1.27 -12.95 8.61
C LYS A 40 2.29 -14.10 8.73
N LYS A 41 2.55 -14.84 7.65
CA LYS A 41 3.48 -15.99 7.60
C LYS A 41 4.84 -15.76 8.29
N PRO A 42 5.57 -14.64 8.06
CA PRO A 42 6.84 -14.40 8.75
C PRO A 42 6.69 -14.14 10.26
N LEU A 43 5.54 -13.67 10.73
CA LEU A 43 5.25 -13.51 12.16
C LEU A 43 4.99 -14.86 12.81
N ASP A 44 4.20 -15.72 12.15
CA ASP A 44 3.93 -17.08 12.62
C ASP A 44 5.22 -17.90 12.76
N THR A 45 6.14 -17.75 11.80
CA THR A 45 7.46 -18.43 11.82
C THR A 45 8.31 -18.00 13.02
N THR A 46 8.11 -16.77 13.50
CA THR A 46 8.82 -16.24 14.69
C THR A 46 8.14 -16.69 16.00
N GLY A 47 7.06 -17.47 15.91
CA GLY A 47 6.27 -17.92 17.06
C GLY A 47 5.18 -16.94 17.49
N ILE A 48 5.01 -15.81 16.78
CA ILE A 48 3.98 -14.81 17.08
C ILE A 48 2.75 -15.12 16.23
N LYS A 49 1.75 -15.77 16.83
CA LYS A 49 0.46 -16.01 16.17
C LYS A 49 -0.39 -14.75 16.23
N VAL A 50 -0.69 -14.18 15.07
CA VAL A 50 -1.47 -12.93 14.96
C VAL A 50 -2.67 -13.11 14.05
N TYR A 51 -3.81 -12.53 14.40
CA TYR A 51 -4.95 -12.51 13.49
C TYR A 51 -4.69 -11.61 12.28
N ILE A 52 -5.27 -11.96 11.12
CA ILE A 52 -5.13 -11.17 9.89
C ILE A 52 -5.71 -9.76 10.08
N SER A 53 -6.79 -9.63 10.86
CA SER A 53 -7.40 -8.35 11.24
C SER A 53 -6.41 -7.46 12.00
N THR A 54 -5.68 -8.02 12.97
CA THR A 54 -4.68 -7.28 13.75
C THR A 54 -3.55 -6.74 12.88
N VAL A 55 -3.08 -7.53 11.90
CA VAL A 55 -2.08 -7.08 10.90
C VAL A 55 -2.64 -5.89 10.09
N LYS A 56 -3.88 -5.98 9.61
CA LYS A 56 -4.52 -4.88 8.86
C LYS A 56 -4.69 -3.63 9.72
N CYS A 57 -5.18 -3.77 10.96
CA CYS A 57 -5.35 -2.65 11.90
C CYS A 57 -4.02 -1.95 12.19
N SER A 58 -2.95 -2.72 12.40
CA SER A 58 -1.60 -2.18 12.57
C SER A 58 -1.15 -1.36 11.36
N LEU A 59 -1.36 -1.87 10.14
CA LEU A 59 -1.03 -1.15 8.91
C LEU A 59 -1.88 0.11 8.73
N HIS A 60 -3.16 0.06 9.04
CA HIS A 60 -4.04 1.23 8.98
C HIS A 60 -3.60 2.33 9.95
N LYS A 61 -3.19 1.97 11.18
CA LYS A 61 -2.62 2.93 12.14
C LYS A 61 -1.34 3.60 11.60
N SER A 62 -0.58 2.90 10.76
CA SER A 62 0.59 3.46 10.07
C SER A 62 0.26 4.23 8.77
N GLY A 63 -1.01 4.42 8.43
CA GLY A 63 -1.47 5.12 7.23
C GLY A 63 -1.46 4.28 5.94
N LEU A 64 -1.15 2.98 6.04
CA LEU A 64 -1.11 2.08 4.89
C LEU A 64 -2.48 1.42 4.68
N LEU A 65 -3.18 1.86 3.65
CA LEU A 65 -4.53 1.42 3.33
C LEU A 65 -4.54 0.52 2.09
N GLY A 66 -5.42 -0.48 2.08
CA GLY A 66 -5.70 -1.26 0.88
C GLY A 66 -6.36 -0.39 -0.19
N ARG A 67 -5.68 -0.18 -1.32
CA ARG A 67 -6.23 0.56 -2.48
C ARG A 67 -6.09 -0.25 -3.75
N LYS A 68 -7.07 -0.10 -4.64
CA LYS A 68 -7.03 -0.69 -5.98
C LYS A 68 -6.26 0.22 -6.93
N ALA A 69 -5.21 -0.31 -7.57
CA ALA A 69 -4.49 0.41 -8.61
C ALA A 69 -5.45 0.77 -9.77
N ARG A 70 -5.34 2.00 -10.29
CA ARG A 70 -6.11 2.45 -11.45
C ARG A 70 -5.47 1.93 -12.74
N ARG A 71 -6.27 1.54 -13.72
CA ARG A 71 -5.79 1.18 -15.06
C ARG A 71 -5.24 2.44 -15.73
N LYS A 72 -4.04 2.35 -16.30
CA LYS A 72 -3.39 3.41 -17.09
C LYS A 72 -2.99 2.81 -18.44
N PRO A 73 -2.94 3.62 -19.52
CA PRO A 73 -2.39 3.16 -20.79
C PRO A 73 -0.93 2.78 -20.62
N LEU A 74 -0.48 1.76 -21.35
CA LEU A 74 0.92 1.35 -21.35
C LEU A 74 1.75 2.37 -22.14
N LEU A 75 2.63 3.09 -21.44
CA LEU A 75 3.50 4.09 -22.07
C LEU A 75 4.90 3.52 -22.27
N THR A 76 5.36 3.51 -23.51
CA THR A 76 6.75 3.22 -23.87
C THR A 76 7.67 4.37 -23.41
N SER A 77 8.98 4.13 -23.38
CA SER A 77 9.98 5.16 -23.05
C SER A 77 9.86 6.38 -23.98
N ARG A 78 9.69 6.14 -25.29
CA ARG A 78 9.45 7.18 -26.30
C ARG A 78 8.23 8.05 -25.96
N HIS A 79 7.10 7.45 -25.60
CA HIS A 79 5.90 8.21 -25.24
C HIS A 79 6.11 9.10 -24.00
N LYS A 80 6.89 8.61 -23.02
CA LYS A 80 7.18 9.38 -21.80
C LYS A 80 8.08 10.58 -22.11
N ALA A 81 9.11 10.39 -22.94
CA ALA A 81 10.02 11.45 -23.35
C ALA A 81 9.28 12.55 -24.13
N ALA A 82 8.54 12.18 -25.18
CA ALA A 82 7.79 13.12 -26.00
C ALA A 82 6.74 13.90 -25.18
N ARG A 83 6.04 13.23 -24.25
CA ARG A 83 5.09 13.92 -23.36
C ARG A 83 5.77 14.88 -22.40
N LEU A 84 6.98 14.56 -21.93
CA LEU A 84 7.73 15.44 -21.04
C LEU A 84 8.27 16.66 -21.77
N GLU A 85 8.79 16.50 -22.99
CA GLU A 85 9.22 17.61 -23.85
C GLU A 85 8.04 18.53 -24.16
N TYR A 86 6.93 17.98 -24.63
CA TYR A 86 5.70 18.74 -24.86
C TYR A 86 5.21 19.46 -23.59
N ALA A 87 5.27 18.83 -22.42
CA ALA A 87 4.87 19.47 -21.17
C ALA A 87 5.80 20.63 -20.75
N LYS A 88 7.06 20.62 -21.16
CA LYS A 88 8.03 21.69 -20.87
C LYS A 88 7.93 22.87 -21.83
N GLU A 89 7.68 22.58 -23.11
CA GLU A 89 7.60 23.59 -24.17
C GLU A 89 6.32 24.42 -24.07
N GLN A 90 5.24 23.83 -23.57
CA GLN A 90 3.94 24.49 -23.51
C GLN A 90 3.77 25.26 -22.20
N ASP A 91 3.70 26.58 -22.29
CA ASP A 91 3.16 27.41 -21.22
C ASP A 91 1.63 27.38 -21.25
N TYR A 92 1.08 26.36 -20.59
CA TYR A 92 -0.36 26.17 -20.52
C TYR A 92 -1.08 27.35 -19.87
N VAL A 93 -0.43 28.10 -18.96
CA VAL A 93 -1.10 29.17 -18.23
C VAL A 93 -1.43 30.34 -19.17
N SER A 94 -0.44 30.82 -19.92
CA SER A 94 -0.67 31.90 -20.90
C SER A 94 -1.53 31.44 -22.09
N PHE A 95 -1.37 30.19 -22.53
CA PHE A 95 -2.22 29.59 -23.57
C PHE A 95 -3.70 29.61 -23.18
N TRP A 96 -4.05 29.05 -22.02
CA TRP A 96 -5.44 29.00 -21.55
C TRP A 96 -6.00 30.38 -21.23
N GLN A 97 -5.20 31.30 -20.69
CA GLN A 97 -5.61 32.70 -20.51
C GLN A 97 -5.98 33.34 -21.84
N SER A 98 -5.14 33.20 -22.88
CA SER A 98 -5.41 33.79 -24.19
C SER A 98 -6.67 33.24 -24.87
N LEU A 99 -7.00 31.96 -24.66
CA LEU A 99 -8.22 31.34 -25.19
C LEU A 99 -9.47 31.84 -24.47
N ILE A 100 -9.44 31.90 -23.14
CA ILE A 100 -10.58 32.38 -22.33
C ILE A 100 -10.88 33.85 -22.65
N TYR A 101 -9.85 34.70 -22.79
CA TYR A 101 -10.06 36.13 -23.07
C TYR A 101 -10.46 36.43 -24.53
N LYS A 102 -10.19 35.53 -25.48
CA LYS A 102 -10.63 35.67 -26.88
C LYS A 102 -12.10 35.30 -27.11
N GLU A 103 -12.70 34.47 -26.27
CA GLU A 103 -14.12 34.09 -26.36
C GLU A 103 -15.06 35.06 -25.64
N CYS A 104 -14.52 36.00 -24.86
CA CYS A 104 -15.30 36.95 -24.06
C CYS A 104 -15.46 38.36 -24.69
N TYR A 105 -15.14 38.55 -25.97
CA TYR A 105 -15.34 39.80 -26.71
C TYR A 105 -15.96 39.56 -28.09
#